data_AF-A0A8B6XJ63-F1
#
_entry.id   AF-A0A8B6XJ63-F1
#
_cell.length_a   1.000
_cell.length_b   1.000
_cell.length_c   1.000
_cell.angle_alpha   90.00
_cell.angle_beta   90.00
_cell.angle_gamma   90.00
#
_symmetry.space_group_name_H-M   'P 1'
#
loop_
_entity.id
_entity.type
_entity.pdbx_description
1 polymer ?
#
loop_
_entity_poly.entity_id
_entity_poly.type
_entity_poly.pdbx_seq_one_letter_code
_entity_poly.pdbx_strand_id
1 'polypeptide(L)'
;MDQDSSFKLSCIVADSAAFIRNVDLQSLGKRIFTIGEVIDEIRDCATKQRLSVLPYEIEFREPSSECLKFVSEFSKKTGDFKSLSAVDLRVIALTYQLEKEFCGVDHIRSEPTKKVLCIYCLDYALFVS
;
A
#
# COMPACT_ATOMS: atom_id res chain seq x y z
N MET A 1 -23.15 -11.04 -26.36
CA MET A 1 -21.98 -10.23 -25.93
C MET A 1 -22.35 -9.58 -24.61
N ASP A 2 -21.35 -9.20 -23.81
CA ASP A 2 -21.46 -8.46 -22.54
C ASP A 2 -21.61 -9.30 -21.27
N GLN A 3 -20.47 -9.64 -20.64
CA GLN A 3 -20.22 -9.55 -19.19
C GLN A 3 -18.71 -9.49 -18.95
N ASP A 4 -18.09 -8.34 -19.19
CA ASP A 4 -16.76 -8.03 -18.61
C ASP A 4 -17.03 -7.08 -17.43
N SER A 5 -17.60 -7.66 -16.38
CA SER A 5 -17.86 -7.00 -15.11
C SER A 5 -16.52 -6.69 -14.45
N SER A 6 -15.93 -5.58 -14.88
CA SER A 6 -14.75 -4.94 -14.32
C SER A 6 -14.96 -4.76 -12.81
N PHE A 7 -14.36 -5.65 -12.02
CA PHE A 7 -14.27 -5.54 -10.57
C PHE A 7 -13.37 -4.35 -10.20
N LYS A 8 -13.86 -3.13 -10.44
CA LYS A 8 -13.17 -1.90 -10.05
C LYS A 8 -13.26 -1.76 -8.54
N LEU A 9 -12.09 -1.72 -7.90
CA LEU A 9 -11.99 -1.41 -6.49
C LEU A 9 -12.49 0.02 -6.24
N SER A 10 -13.25 0.20 -5.17
CA SER A 10 -13.76 1.53 -4.80
C SER A 10 -12.63 2.48 -4.40
N CYS A 11 -11.60 1.96 -3.73
CA CYS A 11 -10.42 2.68 -3.29
C CYS A 11 -9.16 1.82 -3.48
N ILE A 12 -8.06 2.46 -3.88
CA ILE A 12 -6.73 1.84 -3.96
C ILE A 12 -5.74 2.74 -3.24
N VAL A 13 -4.84 2.16 -2.47
CA VAL A 13 -3.68 2.86 -1.92
C VAL A 13 -2.47 2.56 -2.80
N ALA A 14 -1.81 3.61 -3.28
CA ALA A 14 -0.63 3.51 -4.12
C ALA A 14 0.63 3.79 -3.29
N ASP A 15 1.55 2.83 -3.32
CA ASP A 15 2.87 2.92 -2.71
C ASP A 15 3.95 3.35 -3.73
N SER A 16 5.13 3.72 -3.26
CA SER A 16 6.31 4.08 -4.06
C SER A 16 6.54 3.07 -5.21
N ALA A 17 6.42 1.77 -4.90
CA ALA A 17 6.60 0.70 -5.88
C ALA A 17 5.57 0.74 -7.03
N ALA A 18 4.33 1.17 -6.77
CA ALA A 18 3.29 1.26 -7.79
C ALA A 18 3.61 2.34 -8.84
N PHE A 19 4.15 3.47 -8.38
CA PHE A 19 4.60 4.57 -9.25
C PHE A 19 5.85 4.20 -10.04
N ILE A 20 6.82 3.56 -9.39
CA ILE A 20 8.05 3.09 -10.04
C ILE A 20 7.71 2.10 -11.16
N ARG A 21 6.80 1.14 -10.90
CA ARG A 21 6.39 0.09 -11.86
C ARG A 21 5.39 0.55 -12.93
N ASN A 22 4.93 1.81 -12.90
CA ASN A 22 3.97 2.35 -13.86
C ASN A 22 2.66 1.53 -13.96
N VAL A 23 2.10 1.14 -12.81
CA VAL A 23 0.86 0.36 -12.79
C VAL A 23 -0.32 1.24 -13.18
N ASP A 24 -1.23 0.72 -14.01
CA ASP A 24 -2.46 1.42 -14.42
C ASP A 24 -3.53 1.39 -13.32
N LEU A 25 -3.30 2.20 -12.28
CA LEU A 25 -4.16 2.30 -11.10
C LEU A 25 -5.61 2.71 -11.44
N GLN A 26 -5.79 3.52 -12.48
CA GLN A 26 -7.11 3.96 -12.96
C GLN A 26 -7.97 2.80 -13.50
N SER A 27 -7.33 1.78 -14.07
CA SER A 27 -8.05 0.60 -14.57
C SER A 27 -8.53 -0.29 -13.42
N LEU A 28 -7.76 -0.32 -12.33
CA LEU A 28 -7.98 -1.16 -11.16
C LEU A 28 -8.99 -0.55 -10.18
N GLY A 29 -9.02 0.78 -10.05
CA GLY A 29 -9.82 1.45 -9.03
C GLY A 29 -10.39 2.80 -9.43
N LYS A 30 -11.49 3.17 -8.77
CA LYS A 30 -12.17 4.45 -8.99
C LYS A 30 -11.46 5.62 -8.32
N ARG A 31 -10.87 5.40 -7.14
CA ARG A 31 -10.15 6.40 -6.36
C ARG A 31 -8.79 5.88 -5.94
N ILE A 32 -7.79 6.73 -6.08
CA ILE A 32 -6.38 6.40 -5.82
C ILE A 32 -5.92 7.32 -4.70
N PHE A 33 -5.47 6.72 -3.61
CA PHE A 33 -4.97 7.40 -2.43
C PHE A 33 -3.48 7.19 -2.28
N THR A 34 -2.75 8.22 -1.89
CA THR A 34 -1.35 8.10 -1.48
C THR A 34 -1.03 9.13 -0.40
N ILE A 35 0.18 9.06 0.15
CA ILE A 35 0.72 10.07 1.07
C ILE A 35 1.73 10.95 0.34
N GLY A 36 1.83 12.22 0.70
CA GLY A 36 2.83 13.12 0.10
C GLY A 36 4.26 12.61 0.25
N GLU A 37 4.55 11.99 1.41
CA GLU A 37 5.89 11.44 1.71
C GLU A 37 6.35 10.37 0.72
N VAL A 38 5.44 9.58 0.15
CA VAL A 38 5.76 8.56 -0.87
C VAL A 38 6.31 9.24 -2.13
N ILE A 39 5.74 10.37 -2.52
CA ILE A 39 6.23 11.14 -3.68
C ILE A 39 7.56 11.81 -3.38
N ASP A 40 7.74 12.29 -2.15
CA ASP A 40 8.99 12.89 -1.71
C ASP A 40 10.12 11.84 -1.62
N GLU A 41 9.79 10.61 -1.25
CA GLU A 41 10.71 9.48 -1.21
C GLU A 41 11.21 9.09 -2.60
N ILE A 42 10.35 9.16 -3.63
CA ILE A 42 10.74 8.86 -5.00
C ILE A 42 11.82 9.85 -5.44
N ARG A 43 13.04 9.35 -5.69
CA ARG A 43 14.17 10.17 -6.20
C ARG A 43 14.31 10.13 -7.71
N ASP A 44 13.59 9.24 -8.37
CA ASP A 44 13.70 9.03 -9.81
C ASP A 44 13.00 10.17 -10.59
N CYS A 45 13.76 10.83 -11.47
CA CYS A 45 13.26 11.95 -12.26
C CYS A 45 12.20 11.51 -13.28
N ALA A 46 12.33 10.31 -13.85
CA ALA A 46 11.38 9.79 -14.82
C ALA A 46 10.02 9.51 -14.17
N THR A 47 10.01 8.96 -12.96
CA THR A 47 8.80 8.75 -12.17
C THR A 47 8.15 10.08 -11.77
N LYS A 48 8.92 11.08 -11.33
CA LYS A 48 8.38 12.42 -11.02
C LYS A 48 7.76 13.12 -12.22
N GLN A 49 8.41 13.05 -13.39
CA GLN A 49 7.86 13.62 -14.62
C GLN A 49 6.55 12.93 -14.99
N ARG A 50 6.48 11.60 -14.89
CA ARG A 50 5.25 10.85 -15.13
C ARG A 50 4.12 11.26 -14.19
N LEU A 51 4.41 11.39 -12.90
CA LEU A 51 3.45 11.87 -11.89
C LEU A 51 2.85 13.24 -12.26
N SER A 52 3.63 14.12 -12.90
CA SER A 52 3.16 15.45 -13.32
C SER A 52 2.24 15.46 -14.55
N VAL A 53 2.21 14.35 -15.32
CA VAL A 53 1.43 14.24 -16.58
C VAL A 53 0.36 13.14 -16.52
N LEU A 54 -0.03 12.70 -15.32
CA LEU A 54 -1.00 11.62 -15.18
C LEU A 54 -2.39 12.07 -15.65
N PRO A 55 -3.11 11.23 -16.41
CA PRO A 55 -4.48 11.50 -16.86
C PRO A 55 -5.54 11.28 -15.77
N TYR A 56 -5.10 10.96 -14.54
CA TYR A 56 -5.95 10.71 -13.38
C TYR A 56 -5.42 11.47 -12.17
N GLU A 57 -6.34 11.80 -11.27
CA GLU A 57 -6.02 12.53 -10.05
C GLU A 57 -5.66 11.55 -8.92
N ILE A 58 -4.63 11.89 -8.16
CA ILE A 58 -4.21 11.15 -6.98
C ILE A 58 -4.65 11.95 -5.75
N GLU A 59 -5.43 11.32 -4.87
CA GLU A 59 -5.87 11.92 -3.62
C GLU A 59 -4.79 11.74 -2.55
N PHE A 60 -4.16 12.86 -2.15
CA PHE A 60 -3.22 12.86 -1.04
C PHE A 60 -3.97 12.89 0.28
N ARG A 61 -3.77 11.85 1.10
CA ARG A 61 -4.45 11.74 2.39
C ARG A 61 -3.48 11.28 3.46
N GLU A 62 -3.42 12.01 4.56
CA GLU A 62 -2.57 11.62 5.68
C GLU A 62 -3.31 10.67 6.63
N PRO A 63 -2.64 9.62 7.14
CA PRO A 63 -3.22 8.74 8.13
C PRO A 63 -3.38 9.44 9.47
N SER A 64 -4.46 9.11 10.18
CA SER A 64 -4.67 9.55 11.55
C SER A 64 -3.61 8.98 12.51
N SER A 65 -3.29 9.75 13.55
CA SER A 65 -2.31 9.36 14.58
C SER A 65 -2.73 8.11 15.37
N GLU A 66 -4.04 7.86 15.51
CA GLU A 66 -4.58 6.63 16.11
C GLU A 66 -4.22 5.40 15.25
N CYS A 67 -4.44 5.48 13.94
CA CYS A 67 -4.12 4.39 13.01
C CYS A 67 -2.60 4.13 12.95
N LEU A 68 -1.79 5.19 12.98
CA LEU A 68 -0.33 5.07 13.04
C LEU A 68 0.16 4.35 14.30
N LYS A 69 -0.42 4.67 15.47
CA LYS A 69 -0.09 3.99 16.72
C LYS A 69 -0.47 2.51 16.66
N PHE A 70 -1.68 2.22 16.18
CA PHE A 70 -2.16 0.85 16.03
C PHE A 70 -1.23 0.03 15.13
N VAL A 71 -0.89 0.53 13.95
CA VAL A 71 0.03 -0.14 13.02
C VAL A 71 1.43 -0.27 13.61
N SER A 72 1.95 0.76 14.27
CA SER A 72 3.25 0.70 14.94
C SER A 72 3.31 -0.39 16.02
N GLU A 73 2.29 -0.48 16.86
CA GLU A 73 2.18 -1.52 17.89
C GLU A 73 2.00 -2.91 17.27
N PHE A 74 1.21 -3.02 16.20
CA PHE A 74 1.00 -4.26 15.47
C PHE A 74 2.31 -4.77 14.84
N SER A 75 3.05 -3.90 14.14
CA SER A 75 4.36 -4.22 13.55
C SER A 75 5.41 -4.60 14.60
N LYS A 76 5.33 -4.04 15.81
CA LYS A 76 6.20 -4.45 16.93
C LYS A 76 5.84 -5.86 17.42
N LYS A 77 4.56 -6.22 17.45
CA LYS A 77 4.10 -7.56 17.82
C LYS A 77 4.48 -8.61 16.77
N THR A 78 4.44 -8.28 15.47
CA THR A 78 4.86 -9.20 14.40
C THR A 78 6.38 -9.33 14.27
N GLY A 79 7.11 -8.29 14.71
CA GLY A 79 8.57 -8.21 14.60
C GLY A 79 9.06 -7.48 13.35
N ASP A 80 8.14 -7.04 12.48
CA ASP A 80 8.46 -6.38 11.20
C ASP A 80 8.81 -4.90 11.37
N PHE A 81 8.58 -4.33 12.55
CA PHE A 81 8.86 -2.91 12.84
C PHE A 81 10.31 -2.49 12.53
N LYS A 82 11.29 -3.40 12.65
CA LYS A 82 12.70 -3.08 12.37
C LYS A 82 13.03 -2.99 10.88
N SER A 83 12.23 -3.61 10.03
CA SER A 83 12.42 -3.69 8.58
C SER A 83 11.58 -2.68 7.81
N LEU A 84 10.54 -2.11 8.42
CA LEU A 84 9.67 -1.11 7.81
C LEU A 84 10.21 0.30 8.03
N SER A 85 10.13 1.14 7.01
CA SER A 85 10.44 2.57 7.12
C SER A 85 9.27 3.36 7.73
N ALA A 86 9.53 4.63 8.07
CA ALA A 86 8.48 5.54 8.55
C ALA A 86 7.37 5.76 7.50
N VAL A 87 7.76 5.83 6.22
CA VAL A 87 6.83 6.02 5.09
C VAL A 87 5.96 4.76 4.93
N ASP A 88 6.56 3.57 4.99
CA ASP A 88 5.82 2.29 4.92
C ASP A 88 4.76 2.19 6.01
N LEU A 89 5.12 2.53 7.26
CA LEU A 89 4.19 2.53 8.38
C LEU A 89 3.01 3.49 8.15
N ARG A 90 3.25 4.64 7.48
CA ARG A 90 2.19 5.59 7.13
C ARG A 90 1.30 5.06 6.01
N VAL A 91 1.84 4.42 4.98
CA VAL A 91 1.05 3.81 3.91
C VAL A 91 0.15 2.70 4.47
N ILE A 92 0.69 1.84 5.35
CA ILE A 92 -0.09 0.79 6.03
C ILE A 92 -1.17 1.42 6.91
N ALA A 93 -0.86 2.48 7.67
CA ALA A 93 -1.85 3.18 8.49
C ALA A 93 -2.96 3.84 7.66
N LEU A 94 -2.63 4.40 6.49
CA LEU A 94 -3.62 4.96 5.57
C LEU A 94 -4.54 3.85 5.04
N THR A 95 -3.96 2.70 4.70
CA THR A 95 -4.72 1.53 4.24
C THR A 95 -5.70 1.06 5.32
N TYR A 96 -5.23 0.91 6.56
CA TYR A 96 -6.07 0.56 7.71
C TYR A 96 -7.19 1.58 7.95
N GLN A 97 -6.90 2.87 7.81
CA GLN A 97 -7.91 3.93 7.95
C GLN A 97 -8.99 3.83 6.86
N LEU A 98 -8.61 3.67 5.60
CA LEU A 98 -9.57 3.53 4.50
C LEU A 98 -10.40 2.26 4.66
N GLU A 99 -9.79 1.16 5.07
CA GLU A 99 -10.51 -0.08 5.31
C GLU A 99 -11.55 0.06 6.43
N LYS A 100 -11.19 0.75 7.52
CA LYS A 100 -12.11 1.11 8.62
C LYS A 100 -13.26 2.02 8.15
N GLU A 101 -13.01 2.94 7.22
CA GLU A 101 -14.04 3.85 6.68
C GLU A 101 -14.97 3.18 5.66
N PHE A 102 -14.45 2.32 4.77
CA PHE A 102 -15.20 1.77 3.63
C PHE A 102 -15.77 0.37 3.86
N CYS A 103 -15.04 -0.53 4.53
CA CYS A 103 -15.46 -1.91 4.78
C CYS A 103 -15.88 -2.15 6.24
N GLY A 104 -15.44 -1.30 7.17
CA GLY A 104 -15.61 -1.51 8.61
C GLY A 104 -14.51 -2.39 9.21
N VAL A 105 -14.44 -2.43 10.54
CA VAL A 105 -13.36 -3.11 11.28
C VAL A 105 -13.62 -4.60 11.55
N ASP A 106 -14.79 -5.11 11.17
CA ASP A 106 -15.23 -6.47 11.52
C ASP A 106 -14.35 -7.58 10.92
N HIS A 107 -13.61 -7.28 9.85
CA HIS A 107 -12.67 -8.20 9.20
C HIS A 107 -11.21 -7.96 9.60
N ILE A 108 -10.90 -6.87 10.31
CA ILE A 108 -9.51 -6.51 10.60
C ILE A 108 -9.08 -7.20 11.91
N ARG A 109 -8.11 -8.10 11.79
CA ARG A 109 -7.57 -8.83 12.94
C ARG A 109 -6.76 -7.90 13.84
N SER A 110 -7.17 -7.80 15.10
CA SER A 110 -6.50 -7.00 16.15
C SER A 110 -5.18 -7.62 16.63
N GLU A 111 -4.98 -8.91 16.34
CA GLU A 111 -3.82 -9.68 16.73
C GLU A 111 -3.28 -10.48 15.54
N PRO A 112 -1.95 -10.54 15.35
CA PRO A 112 -1.38 -11.34 14.27
C PRO A 112 -1.61 -12.82 14.55
N THR A 113 -2.51 -13.43 13.79
CA THR A 113 -2.63 -14.90 13.75
C THR A 113 -1.32 -15.48 13.23
N LYS A 114 -0.73 -16.38 14.03
CA LYS A 114 0.52 -17.13 13.81
C LYS A 114 0.94 -17.20 12.34
N LYS A 115 2.20 -16.83 12.09
CA LYS A 115 2.93 -16.95 10.81
C LYS A 115 2.41 -18.12 9.97
N VAL A 116 1.63 -17.81 8.94
CA VAL A 116 1.48 -18.72 7.82
C VAL A 116 2.81 -18.62 7.06
N LEU A 117 3.66 -19.64 7.23
CA LEU A 117 4.77 -19.90 6.32
C LEU A 117 4.16 -20.02 4.91
N CYS A 118 4.21 -18.97 4.10
CA CYS A 118 3.89 -19.07 2.69
C CYS A 118 5.19 -19.23 1.91
N ILE A 119 5.45 -20.50 1.60
CA ILE A 119 6.55 -21.01 0.80
C ILE A 119 6.23 -20.73 -0.68
N TYR A 120 6.28 -19.48 -1.16
CA TYR A 120 6.31 -19.18 -2.60
C TYR A 120 6.97 -17.81 -2.86
N CYS A 121 8.27 -17.72 -2.60
CA CYS A 121 9.12 -16.70 -3.21
C CYS A 121 10.43 -17.37 -3.65
N LEU A 122 10.33 -18.19 -4.70
CA LEU A 122 11.43 -18.48 -5.63
C LEU A 122 11.40 -17.31 -6.64
N ASP A 123 12.46 -16.58 -7.00
CA ASP A 123 13.89 -16.87 -7.04
C ASP A 123 14.70 -15.56 -6.99
N TYR A 124 15.83 -15.52 -6.25
CA TYR A 124 17.19 -15.44 -6.83
C TYR A 124 18.30 -15.37 -5.76
N ALA A 125 19.12 -16.44 -5.76
CA ALA A 125 20.57 -16.49 -5.52
C ALA A 125 21.17 -16.11 -4.15
N LEU A 126 21.48 -17.13 -3.33
CA LEU A 126 22.85 -17.49 -2.91
C LEU A 126 22.83 -18.65 -1.89
N PHE A 127 22.97 -19.90 -2.36
CA PHE A 127 23.73 -20.95 -1.65
C PHE A 127 23.93 -22.21 -2.53
N VAL A 128 24.90 -22.15 -3.44
CA VAL A 128 25.68 -23.30 -3.96
C VAL A 128 27.06 -22.67 -4.23
N SER A 129 28.19 -23.03 -3.59
CA SER A 129 28.75 -24.32 -3.21
C SER A 129 29.48 -24.24 -1.87
#